data_AF-A0A357T073-F1
#
_entry.id   AF-A0A357T073-F1
#
_cell.length_a   1.000
_cell.length_b   1.000
_cell.length_c   1.000
_cell.angle_alpha   90.00
_cell.angle_beta   90.00
_cell.angle_gamma   90.00
#
_symmetry.space_group_name_H-M   'P 1'
#
loop_
_entity.id
_entity.type
_entity.pdbx_description
1 polymer ?
#
loop_
_entity_poly.entity_id
_entity_poly.type
_entity_poly.pdbx_seq_one_letter_code
_entity_poly.pdbx_strand_id
1 'polypeptide(L)'
;MINLLSTEFLKLKRSQLFLISMLGAATSPFVCFIAYLGMKSKKPGVPILFNEVFSETNLYLVLLIGVTLYGVITAYLFNREYTENTLKNILTIPPVSTG
;
A
#
# COMPACT_ATOMS: atom_id res chain seq x y z
N MET A 1 9.60 -23.93 10.47
CA MET A 1 8.76 -23.04 9.61
C MET A 1 8.48 -21.68 10.25
N ILE A 2 8.10 -21.60 11.53
CA ILE A 2 7.76 -20.33 12.21
C ILE A 2 8.92 -19.31 12.19
N ASN A 3 10.17 -19.73 12.45
CA ASN A 3 11.33 -18.84 12.37
C ASN A 3 11.55 -18.22 10.99
N LEU A 4 11.23 -18.95 9.91
CA LEU A 4 11.33 -18.46 8.53
C LEU A 4 10.29 -17.38 8.23
N LEU A 5 9.06 -17.61 8.71
CA LEU A 5 7.97 -16.65 8.62
C LEU A 5 8.29 -15.36 9.39
N SER A 6 8.89 -15.49 10.58
CA SER A 6 9.32 -14.35 11.39
C SER A 6 10.48 -13.57 10.76
N THR A 7 11.46 -14.22 10.13
CA THR A 7 12.54 -13.51 9.41
C THR A 7 12.00 -12.76 8.19
N GLU A 8 11.10 -13.34 7.42
CA GLU A 8 10.45 -12.65 6.29
C GLU A 8 9.61 -11.45 6.73
N PHE A 9 8.90 -11.57 7.86
CA PHE A 9 8.17 -10.45 8.44
C PHE A 9 9.10 -9.32 8.92
N LEU A 10 10.26 -9.66 9.50
CA LEU A 10 11.26 -8.67 9.91
C LEU A 10 11.91 -7.96 8.71
N LYS A 11 12.13 -8.68 7.60
CA LYS A 11 12.60 -8.11 6.34
C LYS A 11 11.58 -7.12 5.76
N LEU A 12 10.29 -7.47 5.77
CA LEU A 12 9.21 -6.58 5.34
C LEU A 12 9.07 -5.35 6.25
N LYS A 13 9.19 -5.52 7.56
CA LYS A 13 9.13 -4.40 8.54
C LYS A 13 10.28 -3.41 8.38
N ARG A 14 11.48 -3.88 8.00
CA ARG A 14 12.66 -3.04 7.75
C ARG A 14 12.68 -2.45 6.33
N SER A 15 11.78 -2.88 5.45
CA SER A 15 11.66 -2.40 4.08
C SER A 15 10.97 -1.03 4.01
N GLN A 16 11.34 -0.23 3.00
CA GLN A 16 10.66 1.01 2.62
C GLN A 16 9.16 0.81 2.32
N LEU A 17 8.70 -0.42 2.09
CA LEU A 17 7.28 -0.75 1.90
C LEU A 17 6.37 -0.32 3.05
N PHE A 18 6.83 -0.42 4.30
CA PHE A 18 6.03 0.00 5.44
C PHE A 18 5.79 1.52 5.41
N LEU A 19 6.84 2.29 5.09
CA LEU A 19 6.75 3.74 4.94
C LEU A 19 5.88 4.13 3.74
N ILE A 20 6.03 3.45 2.60
CA ILE A 20 5.19 3.69 1.40
C ILE A 20 3.72 3.42 1.69
N SER A 21 3.41 2.35 2.43
CA SER A 21 2.03 2.01 2.82
C SER A 21 1.44 3.05 3.77
N MET A 22 2.23 3.52 4.74
CA MET A 22 1.82 4.57 5.68
C MET A 22 1.60 5.91 4.98
N LEU A 23 2.50 6.31 4.08
CA LEU A 23 2.38 7.53 3.27
C LEU A 23 1.20 7.44 2.29
N GLY A 24 1.01 6.28 1.66
CA GLY A 24 -0.13 6.03 0.77
C GLY A 24 -1.46 6.14 1.52
N ALA A 25 -1.59 5.53 2.69
CA ALA A 25 -2.79 5.64 3.53
C ALA A 25 -3.06 7.09 3.96
N ALA A 26 -2.01 7.87 4.28
CA ALA A 26 -2.12 9.28 4.64
C ALA A 26 -2.47 10.19 3.45
N THR A 27 -2.27 9.73 2.21
CA THR A 27 -2.56 10.51 1.00
C THR A 27 -4.06 10.75 0.83
N SER A 28 -4.91 9.75 1.10
CA SER A 28 -6.38 9.88 0.99
C SER A 28 -6.95 11.03 1.86
N PRO A 29 -6.72 11.07 3.19
CA PRO A 29 -7.22 12.17 4.02
C PRO A 29 -6.60 13.53 3.65
N PHE A 30 -5.37 13.56 3.14
CA PHE A 30 -4.72 14.80 2.71
C PHE A 30 -5.40 15.39 1.45
N VAL A 31 -5.71 14.56 0.46
CA VAL A 31 -6.44 14.98 -0.75
C VAL A 31 -7.84 15.47 -0.39
N CYS A 32 -8.56 14.72 0.47
CA CYS A 32 -9.87 15.15 0.95
C CYS A 32 -9.78 16.50 1.70
N PHE A 33 -8.78 16.69 2.57
CA PHE A 33 -8.59 17.96 3.28
C PHE A 33 -8.45 19.16 2.33
N ILE A 34 -7.63 19.04 1.28
CA ILE A 34 -7.47 20.09 0.26
C ILE A 34 -8.79 20.33 -0.49
N ALA A 35 -9.51 19.27 -0.86
CA ALA A 35 -10.80 19.38 -1.56
C ALA A 35 -11.82 20.16 -0.71
N TYR A 36 -11.91 19.87 0.58
CA TYR A 36 -12.83 20.56 1.49
C TYR A 36 -12.43 22.02 1.77
N LEU A 37 -11.14 22.34 1.83
CA LEU A 37 -10.68 23.74 1.87
C LEU A 37 -11.14 24.52 0.64
N GLY A 38 -11.03 23.93 -0.55
CA GLY A 38 -11.55 24.50 -1.79
C GLY A 38 -13.07 24.69 -1.78
N MET A 39 -13.81 23.72 -1.24
CA MET A 39 -15.27 23.82 -1.10
C MET A 39 -15.68 24.94 -0.12
N LYS A 40 -15.00 25.09 1.02
CA LYS A 40 -15.24 26.18 1.97
C LYS A 40 -14.99 27.55 1.34
N SER A 41 -13.92 27.68 0.55
CA SER A 41 -13.60 28.92 -0.16
C SER A 41 -14.70 29.31 -1.16
N LYS A 42 -15.31 28.34 -1.85
CA LYS A 42 -16.40 28.59 -2.82
C LYS A 42 -17.77 28.79 -2.18
N LYS A 43 -18.06 28.12 -1.07
CA LYS A 43 -19.38 28.14 -0.39
C LYS A 43 -19.20 28.20 1.14
N PRO A 44 -18.90 29.39 1.71
CA PRO A 44 -18.55 29.52 3.12
C PRO A 44 -19.70 29.15 4.08
N GLY A 45 -20.95 29.24 3.63
CA GLY A 45 -22.15 29.00 4.46
C GLY A 45 -22.58 27.53 4.60
N VAL A 46 -21.97 26.59 3.88
CA VAL A 46 -22.37 25.17 3.97
C VAL A 46 -21.56 24.49 5.10
N PRO A 47 -22.22 23.91 6.12
CA PRO A 47 -21.52 23.13 7.14
C PRO A 47 -20.95 21.85 6.51
N ILE A 48 -19.71 21.52 6.84
CA ILE A 48 -19.09 20.26 6.41
C ILE A 48 -19.43 19.21 7.46
N LEU A 49 -20.20 18.20 7.06
CA LEU A 49 -20.53 17.07 7.93
C LEU A 49 -19.38 16.08 7.96
N PHE A 50 -18.92 15.75 9.17
CA PHE A 50 -17.84 14.77 9.37
C PHE A 50 -18.16 13.42 8.74
N ASN A 51 -19.42 12.96 8.80
CA ASN A 51 -19.82 11.68 8.24
C ASN A 51 -19.63 11.61 6.72
N GLU A 52 -19.91 12.71 6.02
CA GLU A 52 -19.75 12.80 4.57
C GLU A 52 -18.26 12.79 4.21
N VAL A 53 -17.44 13.60 4.90
CA VAL A 53 -15.98 13.61 4.75
C VAL A 53 -15.38 12.22 4.99
N PHE A 54 -15.82 11.55 6.05
CA PHE A 54 -15.32 10.24 6.42
C PHE A 54 -15.68 9.18 5.37
N SER A 55 -16.93 9.16 4.90
CA SER A 55 -17.40 8.25 3.86
C SER A 55 -16.64 8.46 2.54
N GLU A 56 -16.53 9.71 2.08
CA GLU A 56 -15.81 10.05 0.85
C GLU A 56 -14.32 9.69 0.94
N THR A 57 -13.67 10.03 2.06
CA THR A 57 -12.26 9.68 2.28
C THR A 57 -12.05 8.16 2.27
N ASN A 58 -12.96 7.41 2.87
CA ASN A 58 -12.86 5.95 2.91
C ASN A 58 -13.09 5.34 1.52
N LEU A 59 -14.02 5.89 0.75
CA LEU A 59 -14.26 5.50 -0.64
C LEU A 59 -13.03 5.75 -1.51
N TYR A 60 -12.41 6.93 -1.42
CA TYR A 60 -11.14 7.26 -2.09
C TYR A 60 -9.99 6.35 -1.65
N LEU A 61 -9.94 6.00 -0.37
CA LEU A 61 -8.92 5.10 0.18
C LEU A 61 -9.07 3.69 -0.40
N VAL A 62 -10.28 3.16 -0.54
CA VAL A 62 -10.53 1.82 -1.07
C VAL A 62 -10.31 1.76 -2.59
N LEU A 63 -10.90 2.69 -3.34
CA LEU A 63 -10.90 2.65 -4.81
C LEU A 63 -9.56 3.06 -5.43
N LEU A 64 -8.95 4.13 -4.94
CA LEU A 64 -7.76 4.72 -5.57
C LEU A 64 -6.48 4.27 -4.88
N ILE A 65 -6.38 4.58 -3.58
CA ILE A 65 -5.16 4.31 -2.82
C ILE A 65 -4.98 2.81 -2.60
N GLY A 66 -6.05 2.09 -2.27
CA GLY A 66 -6.02 0.66 -1.97
C GLY A 66 -5.50 -0.15 -3.14
N VAL A 67 -6.14 -0.02 -4.30
CA VAL A 67 -5.74 -0.72 -5.54
C VAL A 67 -4.28 -0.41 -5.90
N THR A 68 -3.88 0.87 -5.83
CA THR A 68 -2.51 1.29 -6.15
C THR A 68 -1.50 0.73 -5.16
N LEU A 69 -1.78 0.79 -3.85
CA LEU A 69 -0.91 0.25 -2.81
C LEU A 69 -0.75 -1.26 -2.93
N TYR A 70 -1.85 -2.00 -3.13
CA TYR A 70 -1.78 -3.45 -3.35
C TYR A 70 -0.95 -3.78 -4.60
N GLY A 71 -1.07 -3.00 -5.68
CA GLY A 71 -0.25 -3.14 -6.87
C GLY A 71 1.25 -2.96 -6.59
N VAL A 72 1.61 -1.87 -5.90
CA VAL A 72 3.01 -1.58 -5.54
C VAL A 72 3.59 -2.63 -4.60
N ILE A 73 2.84 -3.04 -3.57
CA ILE A 73 3.26 -4.08 -2.62
C ILE A 73 3.49 -5.40 -3.36
N THR A 74 2.54 -5.79 -4.23
CA THR A 74 2.64 -7.03 -5.01
C THR A 74 3.86 -6.99 -5.94
N ALA A 75 4.03 -5.92 -6.71
CA ALA A 75 5.17 -5.76 -7.62
C ALA A 75 6.52 -5.80 -6.88
N TYR A 76 6.60 -5.14 -5.71
CA TYR A 76 7.80 -5.20 -4.88
C TYR A 76 8.08 -6.63 -4.39
N LEU A 77 7.05 -7.33 -3.88
CA LEU A 77 7.20 -8.68 -3.37
C LEU A 77 7.71 -9.62 -4.47
N PHE A 78 7.12 -9.56 -5.66
CA PHE A 78 7.56 -10.32 -6.83
C PHE A 78 9.01 -10.01 -7.22
N ASN A 79 9.39 -8.72 -7.28
CA ASN A 79 10.75 -8.32 -7.64
C ASN A 79 11.78 -8.82 -6.62
N ARG A 80 11.45 -8.76 -5.33
CA ARG A 80 12.31 -9.26 -4.25
C ARG A 80 12.54 -10.77 -4.36
N GLU A 81 11.47 -11.56 -4.52
CA GLU A 81 11.59 -13.02 -4.66
C GLU A 81 12.34 -13.42 -5.95
N TYR A 82 12.21 -12.63 -7.01
CA TYR A 82 12.98 -12.81 -8.24
C TYR A 82 14.47 -12.55 -8.01
N THR A 83 14.82 -11.46 -7.33
CA THR A 83 16.21 -11.08 -7.03
C THR A 83 16.87 -12.06 -6.06
N GLU A 84 16.13 -12.54 -5.05
CA GLU A 84 16.61 -13.51 -4.05
C GLU A 84 16.66 -14.95 -4.60
N ASN A 85 16.27 -15.21 -5.86
CA ASN A 85 16.20 -16.54 -6.50
C ASN A 85 15.35 -17.60 -5.75
N THR A 86 14.61 -17.20 -4.72
CA THR A 86 13.74 -18.03 -3.88
C THR A 86 12.47 -18.46 -4.60
N LEU A 87 12.07 -17.72 -5.65
CA LEU A 87 10.92 -18.04 -6.50
C LEU A 87 11.00 -19.46 -7.10
N LYS A 88 12.20 -19.92 -7.44
CA LYS A 88 12.45 -21.28 -7.95
C LYS A 88 12.11 -22.37 -6.93
N ASN A 89 12.33 -22.09 -5.65
CA ASN A 89 12.11 -23.00 -4.54
C ASN A 89 10.61 -23.11 -4.18
N ILE A 90 9.82 -22.06 -4.43
CA ILE A 90 8.36 -22.05 -4.23
C ILE A 90 7.62 -22.71 -5.41
N LEU A 91 8.11 -22.53 -6.64
CA LEU A 91 7.50 -23.09 -7.85
C LEU A 91 7.88 -24.56 -8.14
N THR A 92 8.60 -25.24 -7.23
CA THR A 92 9.11 -26.62 -7.44
C THR A 92 9.82 -26.79 -8.79
N ILE A 93 10.50 -25.74 -9.27
CA ILE A 93 11.28 -25.83 -10.50
C ILE A 93 12.60 -26.48 -10.10
N PRO A 94 12.99 -27.63 -10.68
CA PRO A 94 14.23 -28.29 -10.31
C PRO A 94 15.42 -27.36 -10.54
N PRO A 95 16.45 -27.40 -9.69
CA PRO A 95 17.68 -26.65 -9.95
C PRO A 95 18.28 -27.20 -11.25
N VAL A 96 18.27 -26.39 -12.32
CA VAL A 96 19.02 -26.71 -13.53
C VAL A 96 20.49 -26.66 -13.13
N SER A 97 21.13 -27.84 -13.08
CA SER A 97 22.57 -27.98 -12.98
C SER A 97 23.18 -27.43 -14.26
N THR A 98 23.69 -26.20 -14.21
CA THR A 98 24.65 -25.72 -15.21
C THR A 98 26.02 -26.20 -14.78
N GLY A 99 26.52 -27.22 -15.47
CA GLY A 99 27.92 -27.62 -15.46
C GLY A 99 28.81 -26.67 -16.26
#